data_AF-A0AAN6TFB8-F1
#
_entry.id   AF-A0AAN6TFB8-F1
#
_cell.length_a   1.000
_cell.length_b   1.000
_cell.length_c   1.000
_cell.angle_alpha   90.00
_cell.angle_beta   90.00
_cell.angle_gamma   90.00
#
_symmetry.space_group_name_H-M   'P 1'
#
loop_
_entity.id
_entity.type
_entity.pdbx_description
1 polymer ?
#
loop_
_entity_poly.entity_id
_entity_poly.type
_entity_poly.pdbx_seq_one_letter_code
_entity_poly.pdbx_strand_id
1 'polypeptide(L)'
;MSIYPDVMPAVLDQLREKARAEYRARIPIRKLDKLHRDALTRAINNVLSTELAIFTYAQIIDGLPTADVAWDRRLPGLYGDHPLDGHEELCPGAMEKAREICPLWDPDMLAFNPKLVNAFQRAAPGTKMFNTRLIELVAVALHQFGALLYQMDFRLHKGDVDAVVNWVMPRPWWSREEKWEPVPPRPSIFNHHAYVDDDIYPEGKADVVGYWVEDRIFGGVVVFDRRAETDKDGNFLPQDPPNIYLHPCRSTVTMRVTQLLDHQQQALVDFLLSDPASIDSSEATPTRPCPLPILVDDRNRKRYDPEDAITIHLIYRDVWERKPLDKDERNMMKRRPQCAIDYPEANLQLLRLNMAAGEPLPEGRYKRYLEGEGDLDENDVDEGPLKRALDQYMEINGIVKKVKLEHAPGEAEEKGGTSEGGHEGKGKEKEGEKNKGAEENEVGETGQVEEETREKSCENGDTQVQ
;
A
#
# COMPACT_ATOMS: atom_id res chain seq x y z
N MET A 1 -13.32 -4.56 27.66
CA MET A 1 -11.85 -4.76 27.76
C MET A 1 -11.17 -3.91 26.70
N SER A 2 -9.97 -3.39 26.95
CA SER A 2 -9.25 -2.61 25.94
C SER A 2 -8.55 -3.52 24.93
N ILE A 3 -8.38 -3.04 23.70
CA ILE A 3 -7.18 -3.38 22.92
C ILE A 3 -6.13 -2.40 23.46
N TYR A 4 -5.02 -2.92 23.97
CA TYR A 4 -4.11 -2.13 24.80
C TYR A 4 -3.14 -1.32 23.94
N PRO A 5 -2.96 -0.01 24.21
CA PRO A 5 -1.90 0.80 23.58
C PRO A 5 -0.52 0.15 23.74
N ASP A 6 -0.29 -0.53 24.85
CA ASP A 6 0.96 -1.22 25.22
C ASP A 6 1.37 -2.34 24.23
N VAL A 7 0.43 -2.86 23.42
CA VAL A 7 0.68 -3.96 22.48
C VAL A 7 1.03 -3.46 21.08
N MET A 8 0.58 -2.25 20.71
CA MET A 8 0.77 -1.71 19.36
C MET A 8 2.24 -1.56 18.94
N PRO A 9 3.17 -1.05 19.78
CA PRO A 9 4.59 -0.97 19.42
C PRO A 9 5.20 -2.33 19.05
N ALA A 10 4.89 -3.37 19.83
CA ALA A 10 5.39 -4.73 19.57
C ALA A 10 4.85 -5.33 18.26
N VAL A 11 3.61 -5.01 17.88
CA VAL A 11 3.03 -5.37 16.59
C VAL A 11 3.75 -4.66 15.45
N LEU A 12 4.01 -3.35 15.57
CA LEU A 12 4.73 -2.59 14.54
C LEU A 12 6.16 -3.10 14.33
N ASP A 13 6.88 -3.46 15.39
CA ASP A 13 8.21 -4.06 15.29
C ASP A 13 8.19 -5.47 14.66
N GLN A 14 7.15 -6.26 14.92
CA GLN A 14 6.95 -7.56 14.25
C GLN A 14 6.63 -7.38 12.76
N LEU A 15 5.83 -6.37 12.38
CA LEU A 15 5.57 -6.04 10.98
C LEU A 15 6.84 -5.56 10.26
N ARG A 16 7.64 -4.67 10.89
CA ARG A 16 8.95 -4.22 10.39
C ARG A 16 9.90 -5.38 10.11
N GLU A 17 10.10 -6.28 11.08
CA GLU A 17 11.01 -7.41 10.90
C GLU A 17 10.46 -8.44 9.89
N LYS A 18 9.15 -8.62 9.80
CA LYS A 18 8.53 -9.45 8.74
C LYS A 18 8.72 -8.86 7.35
N ALA A 19 8.50 -7.55 7.19
CA ALA A 19 8.74 -6.82 5.94
C ALA A 19 10.20 -6.95 5.50
N ARG A 20 11.14 -6.68 6.41
CA ARG A 20 12.59 -6.82 6.17
C ARG A 20 13.00 -8.25 5.82
N ALA A 21 12.43 -9.26 6.48
CA ALA A 21 12.73 -10.66 6.21
C ALA A 21 12.19 -11.11 4.84
N GLU A 22 10.96 -10.71 4.48
CA GLU A 22 10.34 -11.06 3.20
C GLU A 22 10.99 -10.30 2.04
N TYR A 23 11.42 -9.05 2.25
CA TYR A 23 12.23 -8.27 1.33
C TYR A 23 13.59 -8.94 1.04
N ARG A 24 14.36 -9.25 2.09
CA ARG A 24 15.68 -9.92 1.96
C ARG A 24 15.59 -11.32 1.35
N ALA A 25 14.41 -11.95 1.36
CA ALA A 25 14.16 -13.24 0.74
C ALA A 25 13.73 -13.15 -0.73
N ARG A 26 13.49 -11.96 -1.31
CA ARG A 26 13.06 -11.78 -2.71
C ARG A 26 14.06 -12.45 -3.70
N ILE A 27 13.54 -13.03 -4.79
CA ILE A 27 14.33 -13.70 -5.85
C ILE A 27 13.97 -13.16 -7.26
N PRO A 28 14.92 -13.12 -8.22
CA PRO A 28 14.68 -12.58 -9.55
C PRO A 28 13.95 -13.55 -10.49
N ILE A 29 13.21 -13.02 -11.48
CA ILE A 29 12.31 -13.81 -12.32
C ILE A 29 13.00 -14.76 -13.31
N ARG A 30 14.33 -14.64 -13.50
CA ARG A 30 15.14 -15.68 -14.17
C ARG A 30 15.12 -17.05 -13.46
N LYS A 31 14.54 -17.16 -12.25
CA LYS A 31 14.25 -18.43 -11.58
C LYS A 31 12.99 -19.15 -12.11
N LEU A 32 12.12 -18.46 -12.84
CA LEU A 32 10.99 -19.06 -13.54
C LEU A 32 11.47 -19.82 -14.79
N ASP A 33 10.70 -20.83 -15.20
CA ASP A 33 10.83 -21.45 -16.52
C ASP A 33 10.58 -20.44 -17.65
N LYS A 34 10.87 -20.86 -18.89
CA LYS A 34 10.73 -19.99 -20.06
C LYS A 34 9.28 -19.52 -20.28
N LEU A 35 8.29 -20.41 -20.13
CA LEU A 35 6.90 -20.09 -20.43
C LEU A 35 6.32 -19.06 -19.45
N HIS A 36 6.57 -19.26 -18.14
CA HIS A 36 6.13 -18.36 -17.08
C HIS A 36 6.87 -17.02 -17.14
N ARG A 37 8.19 -17.04 -17.36
CA ARG A 37 8.99 -15.82 -17.46
C ARG A 37 8.63 -15.00 -18.69
N ASP A 38 8.46 -15.63 -19.86
CA ASP A 38 8.10 -14.93 -21.09
C ASP A 38 6.69 -14.30 -20.98
N ALA A 39 5.74 -14.99 -20.34
CA ALA A 39 4.40 -14.46 -20.06
C ALA A 39 4.42 -13.26 -19.10
N LEU A 40 5.22 -13.31 -18.02
CA LEU A 40 5.38 -12.17 -17.09
C LEU A 40 6.11 -10.99 -17.76
N THR A 41 7.14 -11.26 -18.54
CA THR A 41 7.91 -10.22 -19.27
C THR A 41 7.01 -9.52 -20.28
N ARG A 42 6.18 -10.28 -21.03
CA ARG A 42 5.13 -9.73 -21.91
C ARG A 42 4.13 -8.88 -21.14
N ALA A 43 3.63 -9.37 -20.01
CA ALA A 43 2.64 -8.65 -19.21
C ALA A 43 3.16 -7.31 -18.68
N ILE A 44 4.42 -7.26 -18.20
CA ILE A 44 5.08 -6.03 -17.78
C ILE A 44 5.30 -5.10 -18.99
N ASN A 45 5.83 -5.60 -20.11
CA ASN A 45 6.02 -4.82 -21.35
C ASN A 45 4.71 -4.18 -21.84
N ASN A 46 3.62 -4.94 -21.87
CA ASN A 46 2.32 -4.46 -22.33
C ASN A 46 1.81 -3.28 -21.47
N VAL A 47 2.05 -3.28 -20.14
CA VAL A 47 1.73 -2.13 -19.29
C VAL A 47 2.71 -0.97 -19.48
N LEU A 48 4.02 -1.23 -19.46
CA LEU A 48 5.06 -0.19 -19.57
C LEU A 48 5.06 0.54 -20.92
N SER A 49 4.51 -0.08 -21.98
CA SER A 49 4.28 0.55 -23.28
C SER A 49 3.03 1.45 -23.36
N THR A 50 2.22 1.53 -22.29
CA THR A 50 1.07 2.45 -22.27
C THR A 50 1.50 3.88 -21.98
N GLU A 51 0.91 4.86 -22.67
CA GLU A 51 1.12 6.28 -22.35
C GLU A 51 0.72 6.62 -20.90
N LEU A 52 -0.23 5.87 -20.30
CA LEU A 52 -0.58 5.98 -18.87
C LEU A 52 0.60 5.62 -17.95
N ALA A 53 1.27 4.50 -18.20
CA ALA A 53 2.45 4.11 -17.43
C ALA A 53 3.60 5.10 -17.67
N ILE A 54 3.89 5.43 -18.93
CA ILE A 54 4.92 6.41 -19.31
C ILE A 54 4.69 7.76 -18.59
N PHE A 55 3.47 8.30 -18.61
CA PHE A 55 3.12 9.55 -17.92
C PHE A 55 3.17 9.44 -16.39
N THR A 56 2.86 8.27 -15.82
CA THR A 56 2.99 8.02 -14.37
C THR A 56 4.46 8.03 -13.95
N TYR A 57 5.35 7.38 -14.70
CA TYR A 57 6.79 7.37 -14.42
C TYR A 57 7.48 8.70 -14.78
N ALA A 58 7.01 9.42 -15.80
CA ALA A 58 7.50 10.74 -16.15
C ALA A 58 7.34 11.75 -15.00
N GLN A 59 6.23 11.69 -14.24
CA GLN A 59 6.04 12.49 -13.04
C GLN A 59 7.07 12.19 -11.93
N ILE A 60 7.47 10.93 -11.75
CA ILE A 60 8.53 10.57 -10.79
C ILE A 60 9.90 11.07 -11.26
N ILE A 61 10.16 11.02 -12.57
CA ILE A 61 11.41 11.51 -13.19
C ILE A 61 11.50 13.05 -13.17
N ASP A 62 10.38 13.74 -13.31
CA ASP A 62 10.25 15.17 -13.06
C ASP A 62 10.58 15.48 -11.59
N GLY A 63 9.96 14.75 -10.67
CA GLY A 63 10.12 14.90 -9.22
C GLY A 63 8.86 15.46 -8.54
N LEU A 64 7.92 16.00 -9.32
CA LEU A 64 6.58 16.38 -8.87
C LEU A 64 5.48 15.78 -9.76
N PRO A 65 4.33 15.38 -9.20
CA PRO A 65 3.14 15.06 -9.99
C PRO A 65 2.57 16.34 -10.60
N THR A 66 1.80 16.23 -11.69
CA THR A 66 1.02 17.39 -12.17
C THR A 66 -0.13 17.70 -11.20
N ALA A 67 -0.54 18.96 -11.10
CA ALA A 67 -1.59 19.43 -10.19
C ALA A 67 -2.87 18.57 -10.25
N ASP A 68 -3.41 18.33 -11.46
CA ASP A 68 -4.58 17.46 -11.68
C ASP A 68 -4.42 16.06 -11.08
N VAL A 69 -3.26 15.43 -11.27
CA VAL A 69 -3.00 14.07 -10.77
C VAL A 69 -2.84 14.04 -9.25
N ALA A 70 -2.33 15.14 -8.67
CA ALA A 70 -2.12 15.28 -7.24
C ALA A 70 -3.41 15.65 -6.49
N TRP A 71 -4.32 16.38 -7.13
CA TRP A 71 -5.65 16.71 -6.62
C TRP A 71 -6.72 15.65 -6.94
N ASP A 72 -6.53 14.78 -7.95
CA ASP A 72 -7.37 13.58 -8.18
C ASP A 72 -7.10 12.48 -7.14
N ARG A 73 -7.39 12.81 -5.87
CA ARG A 73 -7.35 11.93 -4.71
C ARG A 73 -8.49 12.29 -3.75
N ARG A 74 -9.14 11.29 -3.13
CA ARG A 74 -10.19 11.47 -2.11
C ARG A 74 -9.71 12.16 -0.83
N LEU A 75 -8.45 11.95 -0.49
CA LEU A 75 -7.76 12.52 0.68
C LEU A 75 -6.34 12.90 0.22
N PRO A 76 -6.17 14.00 -0.53
CA PRO A 76 -4.91 14.30 -1.25
C PRO A 76 -3.74 14.56 -0.30
N GLY A 77 -4.00 14.98 0.94
CA GLY A 77 -2.97 15.48 1.86
C GLY A 77 -2.42 16.85 1.47
N LEU A 78 -2.96 17.45 0.41
CA LEU A 78 -2.75 18.82 -0.04
C LEU A 78 -3.90 19.69 0.49
N TYR A 79 -3.62 20.96 0.76
CA TYR A 79 -4.59 21.90 1.33
C TYR A 79 -4.25 23.33 0.90
N GLY A 80 -5.22 24.25 0.99
CA GLY A 80 -4.99 25.68 0.79
C GLY A 80 -4.39 26.03 -0.58
N ASP A 81 -3.68 27.15 -0.63
CA ASP A 81 -2.93 27.60 -1.81
C ASP A 81 -1.59 26.83 -1.87
N HIS A 82 -1.61 25.62 -2.45
CA HIS A 82 -0.44 24.74 -2.43
C HIS A 82 0.51 25.13 -3.57
N PRO A 83 1.84 25.23 -3.38
CA PRO A 83 2.77 25.59 -4.45
C PRO A 83 2.81 24.62 -5.65
N LEU A 84 2.11 23.48 -5.55
CA LEU A 84 1.92 22.50 -6.61
C LEU A 84 0.84 22.92 -7.62
N ASP A 85 -0.04 23.87 -7.26
CA ASP A 85 -1.20 24.28 -8.06
C ASP A 85 -0.79 24.89 -9.41
N GLY A 86 0.43 25.45 -9.49
CA GLY A 86 1.03 25.94 -10.74
C GLY A 86 1.74 24.87 -11.59
N HIS A 87 1.76 23.59 -11.17
CA HIS A 87 2.41 22.50 -11.91
C HIS A 87 1.42 21.79 -12.84
N GLU A 88 0.87 22.54 -13.80
CA GLU A 88 -0.12 22.04 -14.78
C GLU A 88 0.50 21.01 -15.75
N GLU A 89 1.73 21.27 -16.24
CA GLU A 89 2.46 20.42 -17.19
C GLU A 89 3.81 19.95 -16.63
N LEU A 90 4.29 18.80 -17.12
CA LEU A 90 5.61 18.26 -16.81
C LEU A 90 6.75 19.12 -17.40
N CYS A 91 7.90 19.16 -16.72
CA CYS A 91 9.07 19.86 -17.24
C CYS A 91 9.64 19.18 -18.51
N PRO A 92 10.14 19.98 -19.49
CA PRO A 92 10.69 19.43 -20.74
C PRO A 92 11.81 18.41 -20.52
N GLY A 93 11.64 17.20 -21.06
CA GLY A 93 12.56 16.07 -20.91
C GLY A 93 12.00 14.92 -20.06
N ALA A 94 11.01 15.16 -19.19
CA ALA A 94 10.47 14.11 -18.31
C ALA A 94 9.77 12.97 -19.07
N MET A 95 8.93 13.31 -20.07
CA MET A 95 8.27 12.32 -20.93
C MET A 95 9.25 11.60 -21.85
N GLU A 96 10.25 12.31 -22.37
CA GLU A 96 11.29 11.75 -23.23
C GLU A 96 12.14 10.73 -22.46
N LYS A 97 12.51 11.07 -21.20
CA LYS A 97 13.27 10.19 -20.32
C LYS A 97 12.45 8.99 -19.85
N ALA A 98 11.15 9.15 -19.60
CA ALA A 98 10.26 8.01 -19.34
C ALA A 98 10.17 7.07 -20.56
N ARG A 99 10.02 7.60 -21.77
CA ARG A 99 10.03 6.82 -23.03
C ARG A 99 11.39 6.18 -23.33
N GLU A 100 12.50 6.72 -22.82
CA GLU A 100 13.82 6.09 -22.86
C GLU A 100 13.94 4.92 -21.87
N ILE A 101 13.53 5.10 -20.59
CA ILE A 101 13.77 4.12 -19.53
C ILE A 101 12.74 2.98 -19.52
N CYS A 102 11.45 3.26 -19.75
CA CYS A 102 10.40 2.23 -19.68
C CYS A 102 10.62 1.02 -20.60
N PRO A 103 11.13 1.15 -21.85
CA PRO A 103 11.48 0.01 -22.70
C PRO A 103 12.78 -0.70 -22.33
N LEU A 104 13.60 -0.14 -21.44
CA LEU A 104 14.94 -0.62 -21.07
C LEU A 104 15.00 -1.30 -19.69
N TRP A 105 13.84 -1.58 -19.07
CA TRP A 105 13.80 -2.34 -17.81
C TRP A 105 14.38 -3.75 -17.99
N ASP A 106 15.14 -4.22 -16.99
CA ASP A 106 15.71 -5.57 -16.97
C ASP A 106 14.95 -6.47 -15.97
N PRO A 107 14.48 -7.67 -16.37
CA PRO A 107 14.06 -8.74 -15.47
C PRO A 107 14.92 -9.01 -14.23
N ASP A 108 16.23 -8.75 -14.27
CA ASP A 108 17.14 -8.90 -13.13
C ASP A 108 17.24 -7.67 -12.20
N MET A 109 16.61 -6.53 -12.54
CA MET A 109 16.41 -5.39 -11.61
C MET A 109 15.30 -5.66 -10.58
N LEU A 110 14.38 -6.59 -10.85
CA LEU A 110 13.17 -6.80 -10.06
C LEU A 110 13.23 -8.12 -9.28
N ALA A 111 12.87 -8.09 -7.99
CA ALA A 111 12.93 -9.25 -7.11
C ALA A 111 11.57 -9.52 -6.44
N PHE A 112 11.18 -10.79 -6.31
CA PHE A 112 9.81 -11.18 -5.95
C PHE A 112 9.78 -12.20 -4.82
N ASN A 113 8.71 -12.18 -4.02
CA ASN A 113 8.55 -13.11 -2.90
C ASN A 113 8.63 -14.57 -3.40
N PRO A 114 9.52 -15.43 -2.85
CA PRO A 114 9.69 -16.79 -3.33
C PRO A 114 8.42 -17.63 -3.29
N LYS A 115 7.49 -17.36 -2.35
CA LYS A 115 6.19 -18.06 -2.30
C LYS A 115 5.37 -17.76 -3.54
N LEU A 116 5.28 -16.48 -3.93
CA LEU A 116 4.54 -16.01 -5.11
C LEU A 116 5.16 -16.55 -6.41
N VAL A 117 6.48 -16.46 -6.56
CA VAL A 117 7.21 -17.01 -7.72
C VAL A 117 6.95 -18.51 -7.86
N ASN A 118 7.02 -19.27 -6.76
CA ASN A 118 6.72 -20.71 -6.76
C ASN A 118 5.23 -21.02 -6.98
N ALA A 119 4.31 -20.16 -6.55
CA ALA A 119 2.87 -20.32 -6.79
C ALA A 119 2.51 -20.11 -8.26
N PHE A 120 3.03 -19.04 -8.88
CA PHE A 120 2.88 -18.77 -10.31
C PHE A 120 3.46 -19.92 -11.15
N GLN A 121 4.69 -20.35 -10.84
CA GLN A 121 5.40 -21.46 -11.50
C GLN A 121 4.70 -22.83 -11.40
N ARG A 122 3.70 -22.98 -10.51
CA ARG A 122 2.89 -24.21 -10.38
C ARG A 122 1.51 -24.09 -11.01
N ALA A 123 1.06 -22.88 -11.35
CA ALA A 123 -0.26 -22.64 -11.89
C ALA A 123 -0.24 -22.85 -13.41
N ALA A 124 -1.07 -23.76 -13.93
CA ALA A 124 -1.10 -24.04 -15.36
C ALA A 124 -1.56 -22.78 -16.16
N PRO A 125 -0.86 -22.38 -17.23
CA PRO A 125 -1.26 -21.24 -18.07
C PRO A 125 -2.72 -21.32 -18.53
N GLY A 126 -3.41 -20.18 -18.50
CA GLY A 126 -4.84 -20.08 -18.81
C GLY A 126 -5.80 -20.45 -17.67
N THR A 127 -5.31 -20.94 -16.52
CA THR A 127 -6.14 -21.11 -15.32
C THR A 127 -6.36 -19.79 -14.58
N LYS A 128 -7.47 -19.64 -13.85
CA LYS A 128 -7.69 -18.47 -12.97
C LYS A 128 -6.57 -18.29 -11.94
N MET A 129 -5.96 -19.38 -11.44
CA MET A 129 -4.79 -19.29 -10.55
C MET A 129 -3.58 -18.65 -11.26
N PHE A 130 -3.24 -19.08 -12.48
CA PHE A 130 -2.15 -18.47 -13.25
C PHE A 130 -2.42 -16.98 -13.52
N ASN A 131 -3.66 -16.67 -13.93
CA ASN A 131 -4.11 -15.31 -14.22
C ASN A 131 -3.99 -14.39 -13.00
N THR A 132 -4.45 -14.83 -11.82
CA THR A 132 -4.35 -14.06 -10.57
C THR A 132 -2.89 -13.84 -10.16
N ARG A 133 -2.04 -14.89 -10.20
CA ARG A 133 -0.62 -14.75 -9.84
C ARG A 133 0.18 -13.91 -10.84
N LEU A 134 -0.21 -13.92 -12.12
CA LEU A 134 0.35 -13.00 -13.13
C LEU A 134 0.04 -11.55 -12.76
N ILE A 135 -1.21 -11.22 -12.44
CA ILE A 135 -1.61 -9.86 -12.04
C ILE A 135 -0.89 -9.43 -10.75
N GLU A 136 -0.78 -10.32 -9.76
CA GLU A 136 -0.03 -10.08 -8.52
C GLU A 136 1.46 -9.79 -8.79
N LEU A 137 2.10 -10.55 -9.68
CA LEU A 137 3.50 -10.31 -10.09
C LEU A 137 3.67 -9.01 -10.90
N VAL A 138 2.73 -8.64 -11.77
CA VAL A 138 2.79 -7.37 -12.51
C VAL A 138 2.62 -6.17 -11.55
N ALA A 139 1.71 -6.26 -10.57
CA ALA A 139 1.56 -5.21 -9.56
C ALA A 139 2.86 -4.99 -8.76
N VAL A 140 3.46 -6.07 -8.27
CA VAL A 140 4.75 -6.04 -7.56
C VAL A 140 5.92 -5.58 -8.45
N ALA A 141 5.82 -5.76 -9.78
CA ALA A 141 6.82 -5.27 -10.73
C ALA A 141 6.72 -3.75 -10.93
N LEU A 142 5.53 -3.22 -11.20
CA LEU A 142 5.30 -1.79 -11.42
C LEU A 142 5.57 -0.97 -10.15
N HIS A 143 5.20 -1.52 -8.99
CA HIS A 143 5.51 -0.97 -7.67
C HIS A 143 7.03 -0.80 -7.47
N GLN A 144 7.81 -1.87 -7.67
CA GLN A 144 9.28 -1.81 -7.57
C GLN A 144 9.90 -0.89 -8.61
N PHE A 145 9.40 -0.85 -9.85
CA PHE A 145 9.91 0.06 -10.86
C PHE A 145 9.67 1.53 -10.50
N GLY A 146 8.54 1.85 -9.87
CA GLY A 146 8.28 3.17 -9.27
C GLY A 146 9.22 3.51 -8.11
N ALA A 147 9.41 2.56 -7.19
CA ALA A 147 10.34 2.70 -6.07
C ALA A 147 11.79 2.94 -6.55
N LEU A 148 12.26 2.16 -7.53
CA LEU A 148 13.59 2.29 -8.13
C LEU A 148 13.77 3.63 -8.85
N LEU A 149 12.79 4.08 -9.65
CA LEU A 149 12.86 5.37 -10.33
C LEU A 149 12.87 6.56 -9.36
N TYR A 150 12.16 6.45 -8.22
CA TYR A 150 12.21 7.43 -7.14
C TYR A 150 13.58 7.43 -6.43
N GLN A 151 14.16 6.25 -6.18
CA GLN A 151 15.51 6.11 -5.62
C GLN A 151 16.63 6.63 -6.55
N MET A 152 16.39 6.68 -7.87
CA MET A 152 17.31 7.30 -8.83
C MET A 152 17.30 8.85 -8.80
N ASP A 153 16.30 9.45 -8.14
CA ASP A 153 16.16 10.88 -7.83
C ASP A 153 16.50 11.84 -8.99
N PHE A 154 15.97 11.56 -10.19
CA PHE A 154 16.30 12.29 -11.43
C PHE A 154 16.02 13.80 -11.38
N ARG A 155 15.00 14.23 -10.60
CA ARG A 155 14.56 15.62 -10.38
C ARG A 155 14.74 16.55 -11.59
N LEU A 156 14.09 16.25 -12.72
CA LEU A 156 14.14 17.13 -13.90
C LEU A 156 13.31 18.42 -13.74
N HIS A 157 12.52 18.53 -12.68
CA HIS A 157 11.75 19.72 -12.31
C HIS A 157 12.65 20.95 -12.09
N LYS A 158 12.21 22.12 -12.55
CA LYS A 158 13.02 23.35 -12.58
C LYS A 158 12.68 24.39 -11.51
N GLY A 159 11.59 24.19 -10.77
CA GLY A 159 11.22 24.96 -9.59
C GLY A 159 11.74 24.37 -8.27
N ASP A 160 11.28 24.94 -7.16
CA ASP A 160 11.65 24.49 -5.81
C ASP A 160 10.82 23.27 -5.37
N VAL A 161 11.31 22.08 -5.71
CA VAL A 161 10.70 20.79 -5.33
C VAL A 161 10.59 20.65 -3.80
N ASP A 162 11.57 21.14 -3.04
CA ASP A 162 11.58 20.94 -1.60
C ASP A 162 10.59 21.88 -0.88
N ALA A 163 10.34 23.09 -1.40
CA ALA A 163 9.25 23.96 -0.93
C ALA A 163 7.84 23.40 -1.27
N VAL A 164 7.71 22.58 -2.31
CA VAL A 164 6.47 21.88 -2.66
C VAL A 164 6.27 20.63 -1.79
N VAL A 165 7.30 19.80 -1.63
CA VAL A 165 7.23 18.51 -0.90
C VAL A 165 7.18 18.70 0.61
N ASN A 166 7.89 19.70 1.14
CA ASN A 166 7.88 20.02 2.58
C ASN A 166 6.88 21.15 2.93
N TRP A 167 5.92 21.43 2.05
CA TRP A 167 4.91 22.45 2.30
C TRP A 167 4.09 22.12 3.56
N VAL A 168 3.83 23.16 4.35
CA VAL A 168 3.00 23.10 5.56
C VAL A 168 1.98 24.22 5.47
N MET A 169 0.72 23.89 5.77
CA MET A 169 -0.38 24.86 5.78
C MET A 169 -0.05 26.06 6.69
N PRO A 170 -0.18 27.31 6.22
CA PRO A 170 -0.16 28.47 7.10
C PRO A 170 -1.32 28.43 8.10
N ARG A 171 -1.09 28.79 9.37
CA ARG A 171 -2.13 28.79 10.43
C ARG A 171 -3.39 29.53 9.95
N PRO A 172 -4.56 28.86 9.81
CA PRO A 172 -5.73 29.49 9.23
C PRO A 172 -6.25 30.67 10.05
N TRP A 173 -6.79 31.71 9.40
CA TRP A 173 -7.29 32.91 10.09
C TRP A 173 -8.46 32.65 11.05
N TRP A 174 -9.22 31.57 10.82
CA TRP A 174 -10.29 31.12 11.72
C TRP A 174 -9.77 30.30 12.93
N SER A 175 -8.50 29.87 12.91
CA SER A 175 -7.88 29.16 14.03
C SER A 175 -7.62 30.13 15.18
N ARG A 176 -8.57 30.18 16.12
CA ARG A 176 -8.45 30.99 17.36
C ARG A 176 -7.55 30.33 18.41
N GLU A 177 -7.19 29.08 18.22
CA GLU A 177 -6.35 28.34 19.15
C GLU A 177 -4.89 28.76 19.02
N GLU A 178 -4.27 29.08 20.16
CA GLU A 178 -2.86 29.46 20.26
C GLU A 178 -1.94 28.26 20.00
N LYS A 179 -2.44 27.04 20.26
CA LYS A 179 -1.80 25.75 19.96
C LYS A 179 -2.33 25.13 18.68
N TRP A 180 -2.30 25.88 17.57
CA TRP A 180 -2.54 25.28 16.26
C TRP A 180 -1.29 24.49 15.85
N GLU A 181 -1.38 23.15 15.90
CA GLU A 181 -0.31 22.27 15.43
C GLU A 181 -0.49 22.00 13.93
N PRO A 182 0.57 22.21 13.10
CA PRO A 182 0.49 21.92 11.68
C PRO A 182 0.35 20.43 11.41
N VAL A 183 -0.49 20.08 10.44
CA VAL A 183 -0.47 18.74 9.83
C VAL A 183 0.87 18.60 9.10
N PRO A 184 1.71 17.59 9.43
CA PRO A 184 2.99 17.40 8.76
C PRO A 184 2.78 16.96 7.30
N PRO A 185 3.74 17.24 6.40
CA PRO A 185 3.69 16.75 5.02
C PRO A 185 3.66 15.22 4.98
N ARG A 186 3.04 14.66 3.94
CA ARG A 186 3.04 13.21 3.71
C ARG A 186 4.47 12.72 3.40
N PRO A 187 4.80 11.44 3.66
CA PRO A 187 6.15 10.91 3.44
C PRO A 187 6.71 11.15 2.04
N SER A 188 5.85 11.11 1.02
CA SER A 188 6.11 11.55 -0.35
C SER A 188 4.88 12.29 -0.89
N ILE A 189 5.10 13.21 -1.82
CA ILE A 189 4.03 13.87 -2.59
C ILE A 189 3.25 12.84 -3.44
N PHE A 190 3.98 11.85 -3.97
CA PHE A 190 3.48 10.64 -4.63
C PHE A 190 3.01 9.65 -3.56
N ASN A 191 1.77 9.78 -3.10
CA ASN A 191 1.19 8.86 -2.12
C ASN A 191 -0.26 8.48 -2.46
N HIS A 192 -0.60 7.22 -2.16
CA HIS A 192 -1.98 6.79 -1.95
C HIS A 192 -2.35 7.05 -0.49
N HIS A 193 -3.52 7.66 -0.24
CA HIS A 193 -3.91 8.18 1.08
C HIS A 193 -3.79 7.20 2.27
N ALA A 194 -4.01 5.90 2.01
CA ALA A 194 -3.94 4.80 2.98
C ALA A 194 -2.62 3.98 2.98
N TYR A 195 -1.67 4.23 2.06
CA TYR A 195 -0.38 3.53 2.01
C TYR A 195 0.76 4.52 2.26
N VAL A 196 0.92 4.90 3.54
CA VAL A 196 1.80 6.00 3.99
C VAL A 196 2.69 5.59 5.17
N ASP A 197 2.83 4.29 5.43
CA ASP A 197 3.54 3.76 6.60
C ASP A 197 5.04 3.53 6.30
N ASP A 198 5.75 4.57 5.90
CA ASP A 198 7.17 4.50 5.48
C ASP A 198 8.14 4.06 6.59
N ASP A 199 7.70 4.03 7.84
CA ASP A 199 8.44 3.49 8.99
C ASP A 199 8.33 1.96 9.18
N ILE A 200 7.45 1.29 8.42
CA ILE A 200 7.35 -0.19 8.41
C ILE A 200 7.70 -0.82 7.05
N TYR A 201 7.67 -0.04 5.96
CA TYR A 201 8.01 -0.51 4.62
C TYR A 201 9.53 -0.77 4.45
N PRO A 202 9.94 -1.79 3.67
CA PRO A 202 11.35 -2.20 3.58
C PRO A 202 12.23 -1.21 2.80
N GLU A 203 11.68 -0.48 1.84
CA GLU A 203 12.31 0.60 1.06
C GLU A 203 11.75 1.98 1.47
N GLY A 204 10.96 2.02 2.56
CA GLY A 204 10.41 3.22 3.19
C GLY A 204 9.58 4.08 2.25
N LYS A 205 10.02 5.32 2.03
CA LYS A 205 9.35 6.28 1.14
C LYS A 205 9.24 5.79 -0.31
N ALA A 206 10.13 4.89 -0.75
CA ALA A 206 10.08 4.36 -2.10
C ALA A 206 8.89 3.40 -2.31
N ASP A 207 8.51 2.59 -1.31
CA ASP A 207 7.29 1.76 -1.37
C ASP A 207 6.03 2.65 -1.39
N VAL A 208 6.02 3.80 -0.69
CA VAL A 208 4.90 4.79 -0.76
C VAL A 208 4.68 5.27 -2.21
N VAL A 209 5.76 5.54 -2.94
CA VAL A 209 5.70 5.91 -4.36
C VAL A 209 5.27 4.70 -5.21
N GLY A 210 5.75 3.50 -4.91
CA GLY A 210 5.32 2.27 -5.56
C GLY A 210 3.80 2.03 -5.47
N TYR A 211 3.20 2.26 -4.29
CA TYR A 211 1.75 2.19 -4.10
C TYR A 211 1.00 3.29 -4.86
N TRP A 212 1.56 4.50 -4.98
CA TRP A 212 1.00 5.55 -5.83
C TRP A 212 1.04 5.17 -7.32
N VAL A 213 2.12 4.54 -7.80
CA VAL A 213 2.23 4.04 -9.18
C VAL A 213 1.15 3.01 -9.49
N GLU A 214 0.92 2.04 -8.61
CA GLU A 214 -0.16 1.07 -8.77
C GLU A 214 -1.53 1.74 -8.87
N ASP A 215 -1.83 2.70 -7.98
CA ASP A 215 -3.09 3.44 -8.00
C ASP A 215 -3.32 4.23 -9.30
N ARG A 216 -2.29 4.93 -9.79
CA ARG A 216 -2.40 5.71 -11.02
C ARG A 216 -2.58 4.82 -12.26
N ILE A 217 -1.83 3.71 -12.35
CA ILE A 217 -1.85 2.80 -13.51
C ILE A 217 -3.03 1.82 -13.48
N PHE A 218 -3.26 1.10 -12.38
CA PHE A 218 -4.37 0.13 -12.29
C PHE A 218 -5.72 0.77 -11.98
N GLY A 219 -5.75 1.99 -11.42
CA GLY A 219 -6.96 2.58 -10.83
C GLY A 219 -7.12 2.28 -9.33
N GLY A 220 -6.15 1.62 -8.71
CA GLY A 220 -6.04 1.37 -7.27
C GLY A 220 -4.89 0.41 -6.95
N VAL A 221 -4.43 0.36 -5.70
CA VAL A 221 -3.44 -0.63 -5.26
C VAL A 221 -4.04 -2.04 -5.34
N VAL A 222 -3.29 -3.01 -5.88
CA VAL A 222 -3.80 -4.34 -6.19
C VAL A 222 -3.62 -5.28 -5.00
N VAL A 223 -4.73 -5.74 -4.41
CA VAL A 223 -4.75 -6.57 -3.20
C VAL A 223 -5.65 -7.80 -3.35
N PHE A 224 -5.42 -8.82 -2.52
CA PHE A 224 -5.92 -10.19 -2.74
C PHE A 224 -6.55 -10.75 -1.47
N ASP A 225 -7.67 -11.48 -1.61
CA ASP A 225 -8.33 -12.15 -0.47
C ASP A 225 -7.57 -13.41 -0.06
N ARG A 226 -6.71 -13.30 0.95
CA ARG A 226 -5.84 -14.40 1.40
C ARG A 226 -6.60 -15.52 2.10
N ARG A 227 -7.90 -15.37 2.45
CA ARG A 227 -8.73 -16.47 2.99
C ARG A 227 -8.93 -17.60 1.98
N ALA A 228 -8.92 -17.29 0.68
CA ALA A 228 -8.97 -18.31 -0.36
C ALA A 228 -7.69 -19.17 -0.38
N GLU A 229 -6.57 -18.63 0.10
CA GLU A 229 -5.28 -19.33 0.12
C GLU A 229 -5.08 -20.24 1.32
N THR A 230 -5.74 -20.00 2.46
CA THR A 230 -5.46 -20.72 3.72
C THR A 230 -6.72 -21.18 4.44
N ASP A 231 -6.71 -22.41 4.96
CA ASP A 231 -7.74 -22.89 5.88
C ASP A 231 -7.66 -22.18 7.25
N LYS A 232 -8.57 -22.56 8.16
CA LYS A 232 -8.66 -21.96 9.50
C LYS A 232 -7.45 -22.24 10.39
N ASP A 233 -6.64 -23.23 10.04
CA ASP A 233 -5.42 -23.64 10.75
C ASP A 233 -4.14 -23.13 10.04
N GLY A 234 -4.29 -22.36 8.95
CA GLY A 234 -3.21 -21.74 8.19
C GLY A 234 -2.60 -22.60 7.07
N ASN A 235 -3.17 -23.78 6.76
CA ASN A 235 -2.65 -24.63 5.68
C ASN A 235 -3.14 -24.15 4.31
N PHE A 236 -2.30 -24.27 3.28
CA PHE A 236 -2.66 -23.80 1.94
C PHE A 236 -3.82 -24.61 1.31
N LEU A 237 -4.94 -23.93 0.99
CA LEU A 237 -6.09 -24.52 0.32
C LEU A 237 -5.81 -24.65 -1.21
N PRO A 238 -5.88 -25.85 -1.81
CA PRO A 238 -5.44 -26.02 -3.21
C PRO A 238 -6.44 -25.60 -4.30
N GLN A 239 -7.66 -25.19 -3.95
CA GLN A 239 -8.82 -25.27 -4.84
C GLN A 239 -9.21 -23.92 -5.48
N ASP A 240 -9.36 -22.85 -4.68
CA ASP A 240 -9.85 -21.55 -5.16
C ASP A 240 -8.72 -20.50 -5.22
N PRO A 241 -8.49 -19.84 -6.38
CA PRO A 241 -7.57 -18.71 -6.46
C PRO A 241 -8.19 -17.47 -5.83
N PRO A 242 -7.39 -16.62 -5.16
CA PRO A 242 -7.92 -15.44 -4.48
C PRO A 242 -8.54 -14.47 -5.49
N ASN A 243 -9.64 -13.83 -5.08
CA ASN A 243 -10.25 -12.78 -5.87
C ASN A 243 -9.40 -11.50 -5.80
N ILE A 244 -9.42 -10.74 -6.88
CA ILE A 244 -8.61 -9.53 -7.06
C ILE A 244 -9.44 -8.31 -6.67
N TYR A 245 -8.83 -7.44 -5.87
CA TYR A 245 -9.41 -6.19 -5.38
C TYR A 245 -8.51 -5.02 -5.76
N LEU A 246 -9.11 -3.86 -5.99
CA LEU A 246 -8.41 -2.58 -6.04
C LEU A 246 -8.74 -1.75 -4.81
N HIS A 247 -7.76 -1.02 -4.31
CA HIS A 247 -7.92 0.03 -3.30
C HIS A 247 -7.69 1.38 -4.01
N PRO A 248 -8.75 2.11 -4.42
CA PRO A 248 -8.61 3.32 -5.22
C PRO A 248 -8.36 4.57 -4.37
N CYS A 249 -7.52 5.48 -4.86
CA CYS A 249 -7.32 6.80 -4.27
C CYS A 249 -8.16 7.89 -4.95
N ARG A 250 -8.57 7.72 -6.21
CA ARG A 250 -9.09 8.78 -7.10
C ARG A 250 -10.34 9.49 -6.55
N SER A 251 -10.40 10.80 -6.76
CA SER A 251 -11.36 11.74 -6.15
C SER A 251 -12.82 11.37 -6.37
N THR A 252 -13.19 10.98 -7.60
CA THR A 252 -14.58 10.62 -7.99
C THR A 252 -14.90 9.13 -7.84
N VAL A 253 -13.96 8.32 -7.33
CA VAL A 253 -14.09 6.86 -7.16
C VAL A 253 -14.37 6.53 -5.68
N THR A 254 -14.69 5.29 -5.36
CA THR A 254 -14.77 4.79 -3.97
C THR A 254 -13.39 4.74 -3.31
N MET A 255 -13.28 5.07 -2.02
CA MET A 255 -12.07 4.84 -1.22
C MET A 255 -11.99 3.42 -0.59
N ARG A 256 -13.06 2.62 -0.70
CA ARG A 256 -13.13 1.27 -0.12
C ARG A 256 -12.40 0.23 -0.98
N VAL A 257 -11.83 -0.79 -0.34
CA VAL A 257 -11.19 -1.93 -1.02
C VAL A 257 -12.26 -2.73 -1.76
N THR A 258 -12.20 -2.76 -3.08
CA THR A 258 -13.32 -3.08 -3.97
C THR A 258 -12.98 -4.23 -4.91
N GLN A 259 -13.80 -5.29 -4.93
CA GLN A 259 -13.55 -6.47 -5.76
C GLN A 259 -13.73 -6.14 -7.24
N LEU A 260 -12.80 -6.60 -8.08
CA LEU A 260 -12.97 -6.59 -9.53
C LEU A 260 -13.99 -7.64 -9.99
N LEU A 261 -14.86 -7.25 -10.90
CA LEU A 261 -15.80 -8.14 -11.58
C LEU A 261 -15.04 -9.08 -12.52
N ASP A 262 -15.54 -10.30 -12.75
CA ASP A 262 -14.82 -11.30 -13.55
C ASP A 262 -14.48 -10.81 -14.97
N HIS A 263 -15.32 -9.96 -15.57
CA HIS A 263 -15.03 -9.35 -16.87
C HIS A 263 -13.93 -8.27 -16.82
N GLN A 264 -13.76 -7.56 -15.69
CA GLN A 264 -12.64 -6.63 -15.49
C GLN A 264 -11.33 -7.41 -15.30
N GLN A 265 -11.37 -8.49 -14.51
CA GLN A 265 -10.23 -9.40 -14.33
C GLN A 265 -9.83 -10.05 -15.67
N GLN A 266 -10.80 -10.57 -16.42
CA GLN A 266 -10.54 -11.23 -17.71
C GLN A 266 -10.02 -10.23 -18.76
N ALA A 267 -10.60 -9.02 -18.87
CA ALA A 267 -10.08 -7.98 -19.77
C ALA A 267 -8.63 -7.58 -19.45
N LEU A 268 -8.26 -7.53 -18.16
CA LEU A 268 -6.88 -7.29 -17.74
C LEU A 268 -5.95 -8.44 -18.19
N VAL A 269 -6.33 -9.70 -17.96
CA VAL A 269 -5.56 -10.87 -18.44
C VAL A 269 -5.42 -10.85 -19.97
N ASP A 270 -6.51 -10.59 -20.68
CA ASP A 270 -6.56 -10.55 -22.15
C ASP A 270 -5.68 -9.45 -22.75
N PHE A 271 -5.40 -8.38 -22.00
CA PHE A 271 -4.44 -7.33 -22.34
C PHE A 271 -3.01 -7.74 -21.97
N LEU A 272 -2.77 -8.20 -20.74
CA LEU A 272 -1.45 -8.60 -20.24
C LEU A 272 -0.82 -9.75 -21.06
N LEU A 273 -1.62 -10.67 -21.58
CA LEU A 273 -1.15 -11.79 -22.41
C LEU A 273 -1.16 -11.50 -23.92
N SER A 274 -1.71 -10.36 -24.36
CA SER A 274 -1.83 -10.01 -25.79
C SER A 274 -0.46 -9.95 -26.48
N ASP A 275 -0.40 -10.41 -27.72
CA ASP A 275 0.83 -10.50 -28.50
C ASP A 275 0.95 -9.30 -29.45
N PRO A 276 1.95 -8.42 -29.30
CA PRO A 276 2.13 -7.29 -30.21
C PRO A 276 2.56 -7.75 -31.61
N ALA A 277 3.09 -8.97 -31.77
CA ALA A 277 3.54 -9.49 -33.05
C ALA A 277 2.42 -10.18 -33.86
N SER A 278 1.23 -10.42 -33.29
CA SER A 278 0.10 -11.03 -34.02
C SER A 278 -0.73 -10.02 -34.82
N ILE A 279 -0.23 -8.80 -35.03
CA ILE A 279 -0.87 -7.75 -35.83
C ILE A 279 -0.50 -7.96 -37.31
N ASP A 280 -1.06 -9.02 -37.88
CA ASP A 280 -0.84 -9.34 -39.30
C ASP A 280 -1.60 -8.35 -40.18
N SER A 281 -0.95 -7.83 -41.23
CA SER A 281 -1.31 -6.54 -41.86
C SER A 281 -2.52 -6.56 -42.81
N SER A 282 -3.47 -7.48 -42.60
CA SER A 282 -4.53 -7.81 -43.57
C SER A 282 -5.96 -7.50 -43.14
N GLU A 283 -6.27 -7.38 -41.85
CA GLU A 283 -7.61 -6.99 -41.37
C GLU A 283 -7.51 -6.02 -40.19
N ALA A 284 -8.30 -4.94 -40.23
CA ALA A 284 -8.32 -3.91 -39.19
C ALA A 284 -9.14 -4.33 -37.95
N THR A 285 -8.75 -5.46 -37.34
CA THR A 285 -9.16 -5.76 -35.97
C THR A 285 -8.43 -4.79 -35.03
N PRO A 286 -9.13 -4.03 -34.17
CA PRO A 286 -8.47 -3.11 -33.27
C PRO A 286 -7.59 -3.88 -32.28
N THR A 287 -6.43 -3.33 -31.96
CA THR A 287 -5.65 -3.72 -30.76
C THR A 287 -6.58 -3.84 -29.57
N ARG A 288 -6.53 -4.98 -28.86
CA ARG A 288 -7.37 -5.23 -27.67
C ARG A 288 -7.27 -3.99 -26.74
N PRO A 289 -8.39 -3.28 -26.48
CA PRO A 289 -8.33 -1.98 -25.85
C PRO A 289 -7.73 -2.11 -24.45
N CYS A 290 -6.78 -1.23 -24.12
CA CYS A 290 -6.16 -1.24 -22.80
C CYS A 290 -7.24 -0.99 -21.74
N PRO A 291 -7.40 -1.87 -20.73
CA PRO A 291 -8.40 -1.73 -19.68
C PRO A 291 -7.94 -0.82 -18.53
N LEU A 292 -6.76 -0.20 -18.65
CA LEU A 292 -6.12 0.60 -17.59
C LEU A 292 -6.39 2.10 -17.79
N PRO A 293 -6.72 2.86 -16.73
CA PRO A 293 -6.96 2.40 -15.36
C PRO A 293 -8.36 1.77 -15.21
N ILE A 294 -8.47 0.72 -14.39
CA ILE A 294 -9.74 0.07 -14.09
C ILE A 294 -10.48 0.90 -13.03
N LEU A 295 -11.31 1.84 -13.49
CA LEU A 295 -12.18 2.62 -12.62
C LEU A 295 -13.38 1.76 -12.17
N VAL A 296 -13.42 1.43 -10.88
CA VAL A 296 -14.52 0.66 -10.26
C VAL A 296 -15.77 1.52 -10.07
N ASP A 297 -16.96 0.93 -10.27
CA ASP A 297 -18.24 1.66 -10.29
C ASP A 297 -19.33 1.07 -9.36
N ASP A 298 -20.59 1.48 -9.53
CA ASP A 298 -21.74 1.04 -8.71
C ASP A 298 -22.10 -0.45 -8.88
N ARG A 299 -21.55 -1.13 -9.90
CA ARG A 299 -21.66 -2.57 -10.14
C ARG A 299 -20.63 -3.36 -9.35
N ASN A 300 -19.49 -2.76 -8.99
CA ASN A 300 -18.51 -3.36 -8.08
C ASN A 300 -19.02 -3.34 -6.62
N ARG A 301 -20.02 -4.17 -6.31
CA ARG A 301 -20.75 -4.14 -5.02
C ARG A 301 -20.00 -4.72 -3.83
N LYS A 302 -19.08 -5.67 -4.04
CA LYS A 302 -18.29 -6.27 -2.95
C LYS A 302 -17.17 -5.31 -2.55
N ARG A 303 -17.37 -4.60 -1.46
CA ARG A 303 -16.53 -3.50 -0.96
C ARG A 303 -16.29 -3.67 0.53
N TYR A 304 -15.07 -3.36 0.97
CA TYR A 304 -14.65 -3.47 2.36
C TYR A 304 -13.93 -2.21 2.80
N ASP A 305 -14.23 -1.76 4.01
CA ASP A 305 -13.66 -0.55 4.59
C ASP A 305 -12.15 -0.80 4.83
N PRO A 306 -11.24 0.10 4.43
CA PRO A 306 -9.79 -0.16 4.43
C PRO A 306 -9.20 -0.63 5.77
N GLU A 307 -9.85 -0.25 6.87
CA GLU A 307 -9.49 -0.52 8.26
C GLU A 307 -9.82 -1.96 8.68
N ASP A 308 -10.93 -2.50 8.17
CA ASP A 308 -11.40 -3.86 8.44
C ASP A 308 -10.92 -4.84 7.34
N ALA A 309 -10.56 -4.34 6.15
CA ALA A 309 -10.05 -5.13 5.01
C ALA A 309 -8.87 -6.05 5.38
N ILE A 310 -7.85 -5.56 6.11
CA ILE A 310 -6.75 -6.42 6.57
C ILE A 310 -7.19 -7.29 7.75
N THR A 311 -7.65 -6.69 8.86
CA THR A 311 -7.77 -7.43 10.14
C THR A 311 -9.00 -8.32 10.26
N ILE A 312 -10.04 -8.12 9.43
CA ILE A 312 -11.28 -8.91 9.45
C ILE A 312 -11.42 -9.74 8.17
N HIS A 313 -11.10 -9.16 7.02
CA HIS A 313 -11.30 -9.82 5.72
C HIS A 313 -10.03 -10.48 5.14
N LEU A 314 -8.86 -10.26 5.73
CA LEU A 314 -7.55 -10.72 5.24
C LEU A 314 -7.29 -10.37 3.75
N ILE A 315 -7.73 -9.17 3.33
CA ILE A 315 -7.53 -8.64 1.98
C ILE A 315 -6.33 -7.70 1.99
N TYR A 316 -5.18 -8.25 1.58
CA TYR A 316 -3.88 -7.58 1.46
C TYR A 316 -3.01 -8.28 0.41
N ARG A 317 -2.11 -7.53 -0.21
CA ARG A 317 -1.00 -8.09 -0.98
C ARG A 317 0.12 -8.51 -0.03
N ASP A 318 0.63 -7.57 0.76
CA ASP A 318 1.69 -7.82 1.75
C ASP A 318 1.12 -7.53 3.15
N VAL A 319 1.32 -8.40 4.15
CA VAL A 319 0.63 -8.23 5.45
C VAL A 319 1.00 -6.93 6.18
N TRP A 320 2.18 -6.40 5.88
CA TRP A 320 2.75 -5.17 6.44
C TRP A 320 2.44 -3.92 5.60
N GLU A 321 1.59 -4.02 4.58
CA GLU A 321 1.30 -2.91 3.65
C GLU A 321 0.58 -1.72 4.31
N ARG A 322 -0.14 -1.93 5.41
CA ARG A 322 -0.88 -0.91 6.17
C ARG A 322 -0.84 -1.25 7.65
N LYS A 323 -0.68 -0.25 8.53
CA LYS A 323 -0.82 -0.46 9.98
C LYS A 323 -2.26 -0.86 10.34
N PRO A 324 -2.48 -1.81 11.26
CA PRO A 324 -3.80 -2.05 11.83
C PRO A 324 -4.19 -0.88 12.73
N LEU A 325 -5.37 -0.28 12.52
CA LEU A 325 -5.86 0.79 13.40
C LEU A 325 -6.14 0.28 14.81
N ASP A 326 -5.86 1.14 15.79
CA ASP A 326 -6.27 0.94 17.18
C ASP A 326 -7.80 1.03 17.36
N LYS A 327 -8.27 0.87 18.60
CA LYS A 327 -9.71 0.88 18.88
C LYS A 327 -10.35 2.25 18.64
N ASP A 328 -9.72 3.33 19.06
CA ASP A 328 -10.31 4.66 19.04
C ASP A 328 -10.13 5.36 17.69
N GLU A 329 -9.05 5.08 16.98
CA GLU A 329 -8.94 5.34 15.54
C GLU A 329 -10.07 4.66 14.78
N ARG A 330 -10.30 3.36 14.98
CA ARG A 330 -11.39 2.62 14.31
C ARG A 330 -12.78 3.14 14.71
N ASN A 331 -12.98 3.53 15.97
CA ASN A 331 -14.21 4.19 16.44
C ASN A 331 -14.43 5.54 15.75
N MET A 332 -13.36 6.32 15.48
CA MET A 332 -13.45 7.56 14.72
C MET A 332 -13.82 7.29 13.26
N MET A 333 -13.20 6.31 12.61
CA MET A 333 -13.48 5.96 11.22
C MET A 333 -14.94 5.49 11.04
N LYS A 334 -15.43 4.60 11.91
CA LYS A 334 -16.84 4.12 11.90
C LYS A 334 -17.89 5.20 12.21
N ARG A 335 -17.48 6.39 12.66
CA ARG A 335 -18.36 7.56 12.87
C ARG A 335 -18.35 8.57 11.73
N ARG A 336 -17.55 8.37 10.68
CA ARG A 336 -17.51 9.29 9.54
C ARG A 336 -18.80 9.22 8.72
N PRO A 337 -19.31 10.34 8.18
CA PRO A 337 -20.47 10.33 7.31
C PRO A 337 -20.24 9.44 6.07
N GLN A 338 -21.05 8.41 5.91
CA GLN A 338 -21.04 7.55 4.74
C GLN A 338 -21.60 8.29 3.52
N CYS A 339 -20.97 8.14 2.35
CA CYS A 339 -21.46 8.72 1.11
C CYS A 339 -21.81 7.65 0.06
N ALA A 340 -22.72 7.99 -0.85
CA ALA A 340 -23.24 7.08 -1.87
C ALA A 340 -22.18 6.53 -2.86
N ILE A 341 -21.04 7.22 -3.02
CA ILE A 341 -19.95 6.78 -3.90
C ILE A 341 -19.19 5.62 -3.26
N ASP A 342 -19.11 5.57 -1.92
CA ASP A 342 -18.42 4.53 -1.15
C ASP A 342 -19.38 3.41 -0.72
N TYR A 343 -20.56 3.77 -0.21
CA TYR A 343 -21.59 2.89 0.32
C TYR A 343 -22.88 2.97 -0.55
N PRO A 344 -22.89 2.45 -1.80
CA PRO A 344 -24.08 2.43 -2.65
C PRO A 344 -25.25 1.63 -2.04
N GLU A 345 -24.98 0.74 -1.09
CA GLU A 345 -25.95 0.01 -0.26
C GLU A 345 -26.73 0.92 0.69
N ALA A 346 -26.12 1.99 1.21
CA ALA A 346 -26.80 2.94 2.11
C ALA A 346 -27.92 3.71 1.38
N ASN A 347 -27.72 4.03 0.09
CA ASN A 347 -28.78 4.56 -0.76
C ASN A 347 -29.95 3.57 -0.91
N LEU A 348 -29.68 2.28 -1.12
CA LEU A 348 -30.73 1.25 -1.21
C LEU A 348 -31.51 1.14 0.11
N GLN A 349 -30.83 1.23 1.26
CA GLN A 349 -31.49 1.20 2.56
C GLN A 349 -32.35 2.46 2.81
N LEU A 350 -31.88 3.64 2.44
CA LEU A 350 -32.66 4.89 2.52
C LEU A 350 -33.89 4.85 1.60
N LEU A 351 -33.76 4.31 0.37
CA LEU A 351 -34.89 4.11 -0.53
C LEU A 351 -35.92 3.12 0.05
N ARG A 352 -35.48 2.01 0.66
CA ARG A 352 -36.34 1.05 1.36
C ARG A 352 -37.08 1.69 2.55
N LEU A 353 -36.40 2.55 3.32
CA LEU A 353 -37.01 3.29 4.44
C LEU A 353 -38.07 4.28 3.94
N ASN A 354 -37.81 5.05 2.89
CA ASN A 354 -38.79 5.97 2.31
C ASN A 354 -40.02 5.21 1.78
N MET A 355 -39.82 4.09 1.08
CA MET A 355 -40.93 3.21 0.64
C MET A 355 -41.76 2.68 1.82
N ALA A 356 -41.11 2.29 2.93
CA ALA A 356 -41.80 1.81 4.13
C ALA A 356 -42.56 2.92 4.88
N ALA A 357 -42.07 4.16 4.82
CA ALA A 357 -42.75 5.34 5.36
C ALA A 357 -43.91 5.84 4.49
N GLY A 358 -44.02 5.38 3.23
CA GLY A 358 -44.98 5.90 2.25
C GLY A 358 -44.57 7.23 1.62
N GLU A 359 -43.32 7.68 1.83
CA GLU A 359 -42.77 8.89 1.26
C GLU A 359 -42.55 8.72 -0.26
N PRO A 360 -42.80 9.76 -1.08
CA PRO A 360 -42.51 9.69 -2.51
C PRO A 360 -41.00 9.51 -2.72
N LEU A 361 -40.64 8.50 -3.52
CA LEU A 361 -39.28 8.41 -4.04
C LEU A 361 -38.98 9.65 -4.91
N PRO A 362 -37.73 10.17 -4.92
CA PRO A 362 -37.37 11.26 -5.84
C PRO A 362 -37.49 10.83 -7.31
N GLU A 363 -37.24 11.72 -8.28
CA GLU A 363 -37.29 11.37 -9.71
C GLU A 363 -35.92 10.89 -10.23
N GLY A 364 -35.85 9.67 -10.79
CA GLY A 364 -34.56 9.05 -11.14
C GLY A 364 -34.54 7.50 -11.23
N ARG A 365 -33.34 6.92 -11.15
CA ARG A 365 -33.03 5.51 -11.55
C ARG A 365 -33.15 4.44 -10.45
N TYR A 366 -34.05 4.58 -9.46
CA TYR A 366 -34.17 3.63 -8.33
C TYR A 366 -34.49 2.20 -8.76
N LYS A 367 -35.20 2.06 -9.89
CA LYS A 367 -35.61 0.77 -10.45
C LYS A 367 -34.44 -0.23 -10.59
N ARG A 368 -33.25 0.22 -11.01
CA ARG A 368 -32.02 -0.60 -11.10
C ARG A 368 -31.51 -1.09 -9.73
N TYR A 369 -31.77 -0.36 -8.64
CA TYR A 369 -31.40 -0.76 -7.28
C TYR A 369 -32.43 -1.72 -6.65
N LEU A 370 -33.68 -1.69 -7.12
CA LEU A 370 -34.76 -2.55 -6.64
C LEU A 370 -34.85 -3.88 -7.43
N GLU A 371 -34.46 -3.89 -8.70
CA GLU A 371 -34.43 -5.08 -9.58
C GLU A 371 -33.11 -5.88 -9.48
N GLY A 372 -32.14 -5.40 -8.70
CA GLY A 372 -30.89 -6.10 -8.46
C GLY A 372 -31.04 -7.14 -7.36
N GLU A 373 -31.38 -8.38 -7.73
CA GLU A 373 -31.15 -9.53 -6.85
C GLU A 373 -29.66 -9.59 -6.47
N GLY A 374 -29.39 -9.72 -5.18
CA GLY A 374 -28.04 -9.70 -4.63
C GLY A 374 -28.10 -9.99 -3.15
N ASP A 375 -27.50 -11.11 -2.76
CA ASP A 375 -27.49 -11.58 -1.38
C ASP A 375 -26.84 -10.53 -0.47
N LEU A 376 -27.62 -10.04 0.49
CA LEU A 376 -27.07 -9.39 1.67
C LEU A 376 -26.56 -10.53 2.55
N ASP A 377 -25.24 -10.70 2.58
CA ASP A 377 -24.57 -11.62 3.50
C ASP A 377 -24.84 -11.12 4.93
N GLU A 378 -25.81 -11.73 5.60
CA GLU A 378 -26.48 -11.23 6.82
C GLU A 378 -25.57 -11.28 8.07
N ASN A 379 -24.27 -11.52 7.88
CA ASN A 379 -23.23 -11.56 8.89
C ASN A 379 -22.71 -10.14 9.22
N ASP A 380 -23.62 -9.23 9.57
CA ASP A 380 -23.24 -7.96 10.22
C ASP A 380 -22.64 -8.29 11.60
N VAL A 381 -21.37 -7.91 11.81
CA VAL A 381 -20.52 -8.56 12.81
C VAL A 381 -20.76 -7.97 14.20
N ASP A 382 -21.32 -8.80 15.09
CA ASP A 382 -21.34 -8.63 16.57
C ASP A 382 -20.00 -8.09 17.11
N GLU A 383 -19.96 -7.41 18.27
CA GLU A 383 -18.70 -6.83 18.77
C GLU A 383 -17.74 -7.86 19.38
N GLY A 384 -18.24 -9.05 19.76
CA GLY A 384 -17.48 -10.14 20.37
C GLY A 384 -16.37 -10.82 19.53
N PRO A 385 -16.31 -10.76 18.18
CA PRO A 385 -15.23 -11.34 17.37
C PRO A 385 -13.99 -10.46 17.18
N LEU A 386 -13.99 -9.15 17.49
CA LEU A 386 -12.86 -8.28 17.10
C LEU A 386 -11.50 -8.76 17.63
N LYS A 387 -11.44 -9.23 18.90
CA LYS A 387 -10.23 -9.86 19.44
C LYS A 387 -9.87 -11.15 18.70
N ARG A 388 -10.86 -11.99 18.36
CA ARG A 388 -10.66 -13.24 17.62
C ARG A 388 -10.15 -13.00 16.20
N ALA A 389 -10.67 -11.98 15.51
CA ALA A 389 -10.21 -11.58 14.18
C ALA A 389 -8.75 -11.09 14.22
N LEU A 390 -8.39 -10.25 15.20
CA LEU A 390 -7.01 -9.80 15.37
C LEU A 390 -6.08 -10.94 15.80
N ASP A 391 -6.47 -11.76 16.78
CA ASP A 391 -5.71 -12.97 17.20
C ASP A 391 -5.48 -13.91 16.01
N GLN A 392 -6.51 -14.17 15.20
CA GLN A 392 -6.46 -15.02 14.00
C GLN A 392 -5.55 -14.41 12.91
N TYR A 393 -5.64 -13.10 12.67
CA TYR A 393 -4.74 -12.38 11.78
C TYR A 393 -3.27 -12.52 12.23
N MET A 394 -3.01 -12.40 13.54
CA MET A 394 -1.66 -12.58 14.10
C MET A 394 -1.16 -14.03 14.00
N GLU A 395 -2.04 -15.02 14.22
CA GLU A 395 -1.68 -16.44 14.19
C GLU A 395 -1.43 -16.93 12.76
N ILE A 396 -2.33 -16.65 11.81
CA ILE A 396 -2.18 -16.99 10.38
C ILE A 396 -0.89 -16.41 9.79
N ASN A 397 -0.54 -15.18 10.14
CA ASN A 397 0.64 -14.50 9.62
C ASN A 397 1.94 -14.78 10.40
N GLY A 398 1.86 -15.56 11.48
CA GLY A 398 3.00 -15.89 12.34
C GLY A 398 3.58 -14.70 13.12
N ILE A 399 2.78 -13.65 13.33
CA ILE A 399 3.19 -12.41 13.99
C ILE A 399 3.36 -12.65 15.51
N VAL A 400 2.47 -13.44 16.13
CA VAL A 400 2.56 -13.82 17.54
C VAL A 400 3.12 -15.23 17.69
N LYS A 401 4.29 -15.36 18.36
CA LYS A 401 4.71 -16.65 18.95
C LYS A 401 3.79 -16.99 20.12
N LYS A 402 3.33 -18.24 20.20
CA LYS A 402 2.55 -18.74 21.35
C LYS A 402 3.35 -18.60 22.65
N VAL A 403 3.05 -17.54 23.41
CA VAL A 403 3.48 -17.40 24.81
C VAL A 403 2.75 -18.47 25.59
N LYS A 404 3.43 -19.60 25.82
CA LYS A 404 3.00 -20.55 26.84
C LYS A 404 3.07 -19.84 28.19
N LEU A 405 1.91 -19.44 28.71
CA LEU A 405 1.74 -19.21 30.14
C LEU A 405 1.79 -20.58 30.84
N GLU A 406 3.00 -21.09 31.03
CA GLU A 406 3.25 -22.25 31.88
C GLU A 406 2.86 -21.85 33.31
N HIS A 407 1.66 -22.27 33.70
CA HIS A 407 1.16 -22.06 35.05
C HIS A 407 2.03 -22.90 35.99
N ALA A 408 2.87 -22.23 36.78
CA ALA A 408 3.61 -22.90 37.84
C ALA A 408 2.61 -23.59 38.78
N PRO A 409 2.73 -24.91 39.03
CA PRO A 409 1.89 -25.59 40.00
C PRO A 409 2.20 -24.99 41.38
N GLY A 410 1.14 -24.64 42.12
CA GLY A 410 1.27 -23.89 43.38
C GLY A 410 2.01 -24.66 44.47
N GLU A 411 2.66 -23.91 45.37
CA GLU A 411 3.35 -24.43 46.53
C GLU A 411 2.37 -25.15 47.47
N ALA A 412 2.73 -26.37 47.88
CA ALA A 412 2.10 -27.09 48.97
C ALA A 412 3.18 -27.91 49.69
N GLU A 413 3.70 -27.39 50.81
CA GLU A 413 4.54 -28.17 51.71
C GLU A 413 3.70 -29.24 52.42
N GLU A 414 4.10 -30.52 52.38
CA GLU A 414 4.49 -31.17 53.65
C GLU A 414 5.39 -32.40 53.52
N LYS A 415 6.60 -32.24 54.08
CA LYS A 415 7.46 -33.19 54.82
C LYS A 415 7.16 -34.71 54.72
N GLY A 416 8.14 -35.47 54.26
CA GLY A 416 8.29 -36.89 54.61
C GLY A 416 9.37 -37.65 53.83
N GLY A 417 10.50 -37.98 54.46
CA GLY A 417 11.54 -38.84 53.87
C GLY A 417 12.93 -38.61 54.46
N THR A 418 13.64 -39.69 54.83
CA THR A 418 14.99 -39.69 55.41
C THR A 418 15.92 -40.62 54.65
N SER A 419 17.24 -40.39 54.78
CA SER A 419 18.38 -41.26 54.36
C SER A 419 18.55 -41.48 52.83
N GLU A 420 19.73 -41.85 52.27
CA GLU A 420 21.07 -42.12 52.83
C GLU A 420 22.19 -42.00 51.76
N GLY A 421 23.44 -41.67 52.15
CA GLY A 421 24.68 -41.80 51.33
C GLY A 421 24.88 -40.78 50.18
N GLY A 422 26.10 -40.58 49.62
CA GLY A 422 27.44 -41.06 50.00
C GLY A 422 28.51 -40.76 48.91
N HIS A 423 29.76 -40.43 49.31
CA HIS A 423 30.92 -39.95 48.49
C HIS A 423 30.68 -38.63 47.69
N GLU A 424 31.59 -37.65 47.59
CA GLU A 424 33.04 -37.59 47.29
C GLU A 424 33.42 -37.84 45.81
N GLY A 425 34.18 -36.96 45.12
CA GLY A 425 34.63 -35.60 45.49
C GLY A 425 35.87 -35.12 44.71
N LYS A 426 36.17 -33.80 44.78
CA LYS A 426 37.38 -33.08 44.24
C LYS A 426 37.47 -33.14 42.70
N GLY A 427 37.86 -32.11 41.93
CA GLY A 427 38.65 -30.87 42.10
C GLY A 427 39.36 -30.68 40.73
N LYS A 428 39.56 -29.50 40.14
CA LYS A 428 40.25 -28.26 40.58
C LYS A 428 39.77 -27.09 39.64
N GLU A 429 39.90 -25.80 39.97
CA GLU A 429 41.07 -24.90 39.70
C GLU A 429 41.80 -25.18 38.35
N LYS A 430 42.27 -24.25 37.50
CA LYS A 430 42.42 -22.76 37.44
C LYS A 430 43.00 -22.41 36.02
N GLU A 431 43.33 -21.20 35.54
CA GLU A 431 43.39 -19.78 35.98
C GLU A 431 43.29 -18.87 34.71
N GLY A 432 42.92 -17.59 34.82
CA GLY A 432 43.33 -16.53 33.85
C GLY A 432 42.55 -16.39 32.53
N GLU A 433 42.56 -15.24 31.83
CA GLU A 433 43.16 -13.92 32.12
C GLU A 433 42.28 -12.76 31.57
N LYS A 434 42.55 -11.53 32.01
CA LYS A 434 41.99 -10.30 31.44
C LYS A 434 42.89 -9.77 30.33
N ASN A 435 42.38 -8.88 29.48
CA ASN A 435 43.23 -7.79 28.99
C ASN A 435 42.48 -6.46 28.84
N LYS A 436 43.24 -5.35 28.77
CA LYS A 436 42.75 -3.96 28.79
C LYS A 436 43.47 -3.11 27.71
N GLY A 437 42.81 -2.03 27.30
CA GLY A 437 43.29 -1.00 26.34
C GLY A 437 42.06 -0.30 25.75
N ALA A 438 41.82 1.02 25.80
CA ALA A 438 42.66 2.19 26.13
C ALA A 438 43.86 2.37 25.17
N GLU A 439 44.18 3.56 24.66
CA GLU A 439 43.66 4.93 24.94
C GLU A 439 43.97 5.88 23.75
N GLU A 440 43.21 6.99 23.61
CA GLU A 440 43.65 8.29 23.01
C GLU A 440 44.12 8.30 21.50
N ASN A 441 44.29 9.41 20.77
CA ASN A 441 43.91 10.85 20.85
C ASN A 441 43.79 11.38 19.37
N GLU A 442 43.61 12.65 18.94
CA GLU A 442 43.62 14.00 19.58
C GLU A 442 42.76 15.03 18.77
N VAL A 443 42.99 16.33 19.04
CA VAL A 443 42.68 17.59 18.31
C VAL A 443 42.89 17.52 16.76
N GLY A 444 42.21 18.27 15.89
CA GLY A 444 41.29 19.42 16.04
C GLY A 444 40.62 19.76 14.70
N GLU A 445 40.35 21.01 14.30
CA GLU A 445 40.56 22.35 14.92
C GLU A 445 39.34 23.29 14.60
N THR A 446 39.50 24.61 14.69
CA THR A 446 38.44 25.64 14.57
C THR A 446 38.56 26.52 13.30
N GLY A 447 37.43 27.08 12.85
CA GLY A 447 37.39 28.13 11.81
C GLY A 447 36.04 28.86 11.75
N GLN A 448 36.00 30.11 12.22
CA GLN A 448 34.92 31.07 11.98
C GLN A 448 35.40 32.15 10.99
N VAL A 449 34.64 33.25 10.82
CA VAL A 449 34.89 34.41 9.93
C VAL A 449 34.47 34.13 8.46
N GLU A 450 33.73 34.98 7.76
CA GLU A 450 33.30 36.37 8.02
C GLU A 450 31.81 36.63 7.72
N GLU A 451 31.28 37.74 8.24
CA GLU A 451 29.96 38.29 7.97
C GLU A 451 30.13 39.51 7.04
N GLU A 452 29.56 39.52 5.84
CA GLU A 452 29.44 40.75 5.03
C GLU A 452 28.00 40.99 4.60
N THR A 453 27.36 41.97 5.25
CA THR A 453 26.06 42.50 4.87
C THR A 453 26.21 43.48 3.70
N ARG A 454 25.30 43.43 2.72
CA ARG A 454 25.20 44.48 1.71
C ARG A 454 23.77 44.77 1.27
N GLU A 455 23.12 45.63 2.04
CA GLU A 455 21.98 46.40 1.53
C GLU A 455 22.36 47.15 0.25
N LYS A 456 21.46 47.13 -0.74
CA LYS A 456 21.36 48.25 -1.69
C LYS A 456 19.91 48.40 -2.16
N SER A 457 19.32 49.51 -1.76
CA SER A 457 18.04 49.98 -2.26
C SER A 457 18.12 50.44 -3.72
N CYS A 458 17.04 50.21 -4.45
CA CYS A 458 16.58 51.05 -5.56
C CYS A 458 15.06 51.21 -5.40
N GLU A 459 14.59 52.45 -5.40
CA GLU A 459 13.17 52.78 -5.20
C GLU A 459 12.43 52.98 -6.53
N ASN A 460 11.11 53.13 -6.42
CA ASN A 460 10.20 53.83 -7.34
C ASN A 460 9.87 53.15 -8.69
N GLY A 461 8.58 52.89 -8.88
CA GLY A 461 7.99 52.31 -10.09
C GLY A 461 6.46 52.38 -10.14
N ASP A 462 5.85 53.39 -9.49
CA ASP A 462 4.40 53.58 -9.50
C ASP A 462 3.87 53.86 -10.92
N THR A 463 2.93 53.05 -11.40
CA THR A 463 2.02 53.40 -12.51
C THR A 463 0.72 52.62 -12.39
N GLN A 464 -0.30 53.24 -11.77
CA GLN A 464 -1.70 52.92 -12.04
C GLN A 464 -2.16 53.62 -13.35
N VAL A 465 -3.43 53.42 -13.73
CA VAL A 465 -4.10 53.75 -15.00
C VAL A 465 -3.95 52.60 -16.02
N GLN A 466 -5.04 52.03 -16.57
CA GLN A 466 -6.43 52.49 -16.62
C GLN A 466 -7.46 51.39 -16.32
#